data_AF-A0A2P4SHJ2-F1
#
_entry.id   AF-A0A2P4SHJ2-F1
#
_cell.length_a   1.000
_cell.length_b   1.000
_cell.length_c   1.000
_cell.angle_alpha   90.00
_cell.angle_beta   90.00
_cell.angle_gamma   90.00
#
_symmetry.space_group_name_H-M   'P 1'
#
loop_
_entity.id
_entity.type
_entity.pdbx_description
1 polymer ?
#
loop_
_entity_poly.entity_id
_entity_poly.type
_entity_poly.pdbx_seq_one_letter_code
_entity_poly.pdbx_strand_id
1 'polypeptide(L)'
;MMVLFPDATKRYILKLGEKSRMNQNPKFSYENWGPTFFSFQYLLFVLKVKWRRLEDEAYEGRPAPNTPVVALNGEMQHLFSFMRDNRPLILNFGSCT
;
A
#
# COMPACT_ATOMS: atom_id res chain seq x y z
N MET A 1 3.11 -26.03 10.49
CA MET A 1 4.24 -25.12 10.80
C MET A 1 4.02 -24.39 12.12
N MET A 2 3.02 -23.49 12.23
CA MET A 2 2.69 -22.80 13.49
C MET A 2 2.41 -23.71 14.69
N VAL A 3 1.72 -24.83 14.49
CA VAL A 3 1.40 -25.79 15.57
C VAL A 3 2.59 -26.67 15.94
N LEU A 4 3.53 -26.88 15.01
CA LEU A 4 4.67 -27.79 15.18
C LEU A 4 5.88 -27.05 15.79
N PHE A 5 6.10 -25.79 15.40
CA PHE A 5 7.23 -24.96 15.85
C PHE A 5 6.78 -23.51 16.05
N PRO A 6 6.00 -23.21 17.10
CA PRO A 6 5.42 -21.89 17.33
C PRO A 6 6.49 -20.81 17.52
N ASP A 7 7.54 -21.10 18.29
CA ASP A 7 8.62 -20.13 18.58
C ASP A 7 9.47 -19.80 17.36
N ALA A 8 9.80 -20.80 16.55
CA ALA A 8 10.53 -20.58 15.30
C ALA A 8 9.70 -19.75 14.31
N THR A 9 8.39 -20.01 14.23
CA THR A 9 7.47 -19.26 13.37
C THR A 9 7.32 -17.81 13.84
N LYS A 10 7.18 -17.59 15.15
CA LYS A 10 7.10 -16.24 15.75
C LYS A 10 8.36 -15.42 15.45
N ARG A 11 9.54 -16.00 15.63
CA ARG A 11 10.83 -15.35 15.30
C ARG A 11 10.93 -15.00 13.81
N TYR A 12 10.51 -15.91 12.93
CA TYR A 12 10.53 -15.67 11.49
C TYR A 12 9.61 -14.51 11.08
N ILE A 13 8.37 -14.49 11.58
CA ILE A 13 7.39 -13.43 11.30
C ILE A 13 7.89 -12.07 11.79
N LEU A 14 8.44 -12.00 13.01
CA LEU A 14 8.96 -10.75 13.57
C LEU A 14 10.14 -10.20 12.75
N LYS A 15 11.03 -11.07 12.29
CA LYS A 15 12.14 -10.71 11.39
C LYS A 15 11.65 -10.24 10.02
N LEU A 16 10.52 -10.75 9.54
CA LEU A 16 9.87 -10.26 8.32
C LEU A 16 9.24 -8.87 8.53
N GLY A 17 8.62 -8.64 9.69
CA GLY A 17 8.03 -7.35 10.08
C GLY A 17 9.04 -6.21 10.24
N GLU A 18 10.29 -6.55 10.53
CA GLU A 18 11.42 -5.61 10.59
C GLU A 18 11.62 -4.90 9.23
N LYS A 19 11.54 -5.65 8.12
CA LYS A 19 11.66 -5.10 6.76
C LYS A 19 10.50 -4.17 6.38
N SER A 20 9.31 -4.42 6.90
CA SER A 20 8.12 -3.59 6.65
C SER A 20 7.96 -2.44 7.65
N ARG A 21 8.95 -2.23 8.55
CA ARG A 21 8.91 -1.24 9.65
C ARG A 21 7.72 -1.43 10.61
N MET A 22 7.05 -2.58 10.56
CA MET A 22 5.86 -2.86 11.37
C MET A 22 6.19 -2.88 12.86
N ASN A 23 7.41 -3.30 13.18
CA ASN A 23 7.97 -3.41 14.52
C ASN A 23 8.24 -2.02 15.16
N GLN A 24 8.19 -0.94 14.37
CA GLN A 24 8.35 0.44 14.87
C GLN A 24 7.03 1.03 15.38
N ASN A 25 5.90 0.35 15.18
CA ASN A 25 4.61 0.83 15.66
C ASN A 25 4.44 0.48 17.15
N PRO A 26 4.33 1.48 18.06
CA PRO A 26 4.20 1.23 19.50
C PRO A 26 2.88 0.50 19.88
N LYS A 27 1.90 0.49 18.99
CA LYS A 27 0.63 -0.25 19.16
C LYS A 27 0.67 -1.68 18.62
N PHE A 28 1.79 -2.11 18.04
CA PHE A 28 1.90 -3.43 17.46
C PHE A 28 2.01 -4.50 18.54
N SER A 29 1.15 -5.51 18.48
CA SER A 29 1.22 -6.72 19.31
C SER A 29 1.19 -7.94 18.40
N TYR A 30 2.20 -8.80 18.52
CA TYR A 30 2.26 -10.05 17.78
C TYR A 30 1.03 -10.93 18.03
N GLU A 31 0.53 -10.99 19.26
CA GLU A 31 -0.59 -11.88 19.61
C GLU A 31 -1.90 -11.49 18.90
N ASN A 32 -2.05 -10.20 18.56
CA ASN A 32 -3.22 -9.71 17.83
C ASN A 32 -3.12 -9.89 16.31
N TRP A 33 -1.93 -10.17 15.77
CA TRP A 33 -1.67 -10.11 14.33
C TRP A 33 -0.99 -11.37 13.78
N GLY A 34 0.04 -11.87 14.45
CA GLY A 34 0.84 -13.04 14.07
C GLY A 34 -0.01 -14.27 13.74
N PRO A 35 -0.98 -14.68 14.59
CA PRO A 35 -1.87 -15.80 14.28
C PRO A 35 -2.70 -15.62 13.00
N THR A 36 -2.99 -14.38 12.60
CA THR A 36 -3.76 -14.10 11.39
C THR A 36 -2.95 -14.23 10.10
N PHE A 37 -1.60 -14.18 10.17
CA PHE A 37 -0.70 -14.13 9.01
C PHE A 37 -0.79 -15.36 8.08
N PHE A 38 -1.21 -16.51 8.61
CA PHE A 38 -1.42 -17.74 7.83
C PHE A 38 -2.90 -18.11 7.71
N SER A 39 -3.82 -17.21 8.06
CA SER A 39 -5.24 -17.42 7.86
C SER A 39 -5.62 -17.26 6.39
N PHE A 40 -6.67 -17.98 5.98
CA PHE A 40 -7.24 -17.80 4.64
C PHE A 40 -7.71 -16.35 4.39
N GLN A 41 -8.23 -15.69 5.42
CA GLN A 41 -8.63 -14.28 5.36
C GLN A 41 -7.45 -13.36 5.06
N TYR A 42 -6.29 -13.60 5.66
CA TYR A 42 -5.08 -12.83 5.38
C TYR A 42 -4.55 -13.09 3.98
N LEU A 43 -4.61 -14.33 3.49
CA LEU A 43 -4.26 -14.64 2.10
C LEU A 43 -5.16 -13.85 1.13
N LEU A 44 -6.48 -13.89 1.31
CA LEU A 44 -7.42 -13.13 0.49
C LEU A 44 -7.15 -11.62 0.55
N PHE A 45 -6.83 -11.10 1.73
CA PHE A 45 -6.46 -9.69 1.90
C PHE A 45 -5.20 -9.33 1.12
N VAL A 46 -4.13 -10.12 1.24
CA VAL A 46 -2.86 -9.89 0.52
C VAL A 46 -3.10 -9.96 -0.99
N LEU A 47 -3.85 -10.94 -1.47
CA LEU A 47 -4.19 -11.06 -2.88
C LEU A 47 -4.98 -9.84 -3.37
N LYS A 48 -5.99 -9.38 -2.62
CA LYS A 48 -6.76 -8.18 -2.93
C LYS A 48 -5.88 -6.93 -3.01
N VAL A 49 -4.96 -6.75 -2.06
CA VAL A 49 -4.03 -5.61 -2.04
C VAL A 49 -3.06 -5.67 -3.21
N LYS A 50 -2.48 -6.85 -3.48
CA LYS A 50 -1.56 -7.05 -4.61
C LYS A 50 -2.26 -6.85 -5.95
N TRP A 51 -3.51 -7.29 -6.07
CA TRP A 51 -4.33 -7.07 -7.27
C TRP A 51 -4.58 -5.58 -7.51
N ARG A 52 -5.04 -4.84 -6.49
CA ARG A 52 -5.22 -3.38 -6.63
C ARG A 52 -3.92 -2.66 -6.99
N ARG A 53 -2.81 -3.06 -6.38
CA ARG A 53 -1.49 -2.49 -6.67
C ARG A 53 -1.05 -2.69 -8.13
N LEU A 54 -1.43 -3.79 -8.76
CA LEU A 54 -1.20 -4.04 -10.18
C LEU A 54 -2.07 -3.11 -11.05
N GLU A 55 -3.30 -2.82 -10.63
CA GLU A 55 -4.17 -1.85 -11.32
C GLU A 55 -3.69 -0.39 -11.16
N ASP A 56 -2.93 -0.09 -10.11
CA ASP A 56 -2.41 1.25 -9.82
C ASP A 56 -1.15 1.61 -10.65
N GLU A 57 -0.58 0.68 -11.43
CA GLU A 57 0.62 0.95 -12.24
C GLU A 57 0.27 1.68 -13.55
N ALA A 58 0.83 2.87 -13.72
CA ALA A 58 0.74 3.64 -14.97
C ALA A 58 1.98 3.40 -15.84
N TYR A 59 1.77 3.20 -17.15
CA TYR A 59 2.84 2.93 -18.12
C TYR A 59 2.81 3.96 -19.26
N GLU A 60 3.97 4.26 -19.84
CA GLU A 60 4.07 5.15 -21.00
C GLU A 60 3.29 4.58 -22.21
N GLY A 61 2.62 5.48 -22.96
CA GLY A 61 1.79 5.11 -24.10
C GLY A 61 0.41 4.52 -23.74
N ARG A 62 0.12 4.28 -22.46
CA ARG A 62 -1.23 3.98 -21.96
C ARG A 62 -1.96 5.27 -21.54
N PRO A 63 -3.31 5.26 -21.45
CA PRO A 63 -4.05 6.39 -20.90
C PRO A 63 -3.57 6.74 -19.49
N ALA A 64 -3.29 8.01 -19.24
CA ALA A 64 -2.94 8.47 -17.90
C ALA A 64 -4.12 8.28 -16.93
N PRO A 65 -3.88 7.90 -15.66
CA PRO A 65 -4.97 7.69 -14.72
C PRO A 65 -5.56 9.03 -14.25
N ASN A 66 -6.89 9.13 -14.21
CA ASN A 66 -7.59 10.33 -13.75
C ASN A 66 -7.88 10.29 -12.24
N THR A 67 -6.84 10.16 -11.43
CA THR A 67 -6.95 10.00 -9.97
C THR A 67 -7.49 11.26 -9.28
N PRO A 68 -8.27 11.13 -8.20
CA PRO A 68 -8.67 12.26 -7.38
C PRO A 68 -7.46 12.83 -6.61
N VAL A 69 -7.44 14.16 -6.48
CA VAL A 69 -6.44 14.93 -5.73
C VAL A 69 -7.17 15.97 -4.86
N VAL A 70 -6.55 16.39 -3.77
CA VAL A 70 -7.08 17.46 -2.93
C VAL A 70 -6.32 18.74 -3.25
N ALA A 71 -7.03 19.77 -3.69
CA ALA A 71 -6.46 21.08 -3.97
C ALA A 71 -6.10 21.81 -2.67
N LEU A 72 -5.29 22.87 -2.76
CA LEU A 72 -4.84 23.64 -1.60
C LEU A 72 -5.99 24.29 -0.82
N ASN A 73 -7.13 24.53 -1.47
CA ASN A 73 -8.35 25.03 -0.85
C ASN A 73 -9.16 23.93 -0.12
N GLY A 74 -8.69 22.69 -0.12
CA GLY A 74 -9.36 21.53 0.49
C GLY A 74 -10.40 20.85 -0.39
N GLU A 75 -10.66 21.34 -1.60
CA GLU A 75 -11.63 20.73 -2.50
C GLU A 75 -11.06 19.49 -3.20
N MET A 76 -11.90 18.46 -3.34
CA MET A 76 -11.56 17.29 -4.15
C MET A 76 -11.69 17.65 -5.64
N GLN A 77 -10.61 17.43 -6.38
CA GLN A 77 -10.56 17.58 -7.83
C GLN A 77 -9.98 16.32 -8.45
N HIS A 78 -9.98 16.25 -9.79
CA HIS A 78 -9.40 15.14 -10.54
C HIS A 78 -8.18 15.62 -11.31
N LEU A 79 -7.18 14.76 -11.51
CA LEU A 79 -5.93 15.15 -12.15
C LEU A 79 -6.14 15.80 -13.53
N PHE A 80 -7.16 15.35 -14.27
CA PHE A 80 -7.51 15.88 -15.58
C PHE A 80 -8.11 17.29 -15.56
N SER A 81 -8.61 17.79 -14.42
CA SER A 81 -9.12 19.17 -14.32
C SER A 81 -8.02 20.22 -14.50
N PHE A 82 -6.76 19.83 -14.32
CA PHE A 82 -5.60 20.69 -14.51
C PHE A 82 -5.08 20.71 -15.96
N MET A 83 -5.59 19.84 -16.83
CA MET A 83 -5.23 19.83 -18.25
C MET A 83 -5.83 21.04 -18.97
N ARG A 84 -5.11 21.59 -19.94
CA ARG A 84 -5.58 22.69 -20.79
C ARG A 84 -5.47 22.28 -22.26
N ASP A 85 -6.62 21.95 -22.84
CA ASP A 85 -6.73 21.50 -24.23
C ASP A 85 -5.70 20.40 -24.53
N ASN A 86 -4.85 20.63 -25.53
CA ASN A 86 -3.83 19.69 -26.00
C ASN A 86 -2.43 20.00 -25.45
N ARG A 87 -2.32 20.80 -24.38
CA ARG A 87 -1.03 21.14 -23.77
C ARG A 87 -0.56 20.02 -22.84
N PRO A 88 0.71 19.59 -22.91
CA PRO A 88 1.25 18.62 -21.96
C PRO A 88 1.14 19.12 -20.52
N LEU A 89 0.64 18.25 -19.63
CA LEU A 89 0.62 18.48 -18.18
C LEU A 89 1.81 17.72 -17.57
N ILE A 90 2.71 18.45 -16.92
CA ILE A 90 3.86 17.86 -16.21
C ILE A 90 3.51 17.74 -14.73
N LEU A 91 3.71 16.54 -14.18
CA LEU A 91 3.44 16.23 -12.77
C LEU A 91 4.76 16.07 -12.03
N ASN A 92 4.87 16.68 -10.86
CA ASN A 92 5.98 16.48 -9.94
C ASN A 92 5.41 16.13 -8.56
N PHE A 93 5.69 14.92 -8.09
CA PHE A 93 5.23 14.42 -6.80
C PHE A 93 6.39 14.48 -5.81
N GLY A 94 6.14 15.07 -4.64
CA GLY A 94 7.15 15.20 -3.60
C GLY A 94 6.53 15.51 -2.23
N SER A 95 7.38 15.49 -1.21
CA SER A 95 7.04 15.81 0.17
C SER A 95 8.19 16.58 0.83
N CYS A 96 7.88 17.42 1.82
CA CYS A 96 8.89 18.18 2.57
C CYS A 96 9.61 17.37 3.66
N THR A 97 9.27 16.09 3.82
CA THR A 97 9.87 15.16 4.80
C THR A 97 11.16 14.53 4.28
#